data_AF-A0A967ISK5-F1
#
_entry.id   AF-A0A967ISK5-F1
#
_cell.length_a   1.000
_cell.length_b   1.000
_cell.length_c   1.000
_cell.angle_alpha   90.00
_cell.angle_beta   90.00
_cell.angle_gamma   90.00
#
_symmetry.space_group_name_H-M   'P 1'
#
loop_
_entity.id
_entity.type
_entity.pdbx_description
1 polymer ?
#
loop_
_entity_poly.entity_id
_entity_poly.type
_entity_poly.pdbx_seq_one_letter_code
_entity_poly.pdbx_strand_id
1 'polypeptide(L)'
;VSVETWAAASAELSGLGQSGTPQQVAEILGKHGMDSAKWEAVNAGWQAKMQGDTTGAIATKFGEAFTASKGVDAGGAEPVSFERFVEVMTAQEAWAAQGMDVNAQLSSVFGIDAGTYGAWSGYWSPKMGTDMALIRQYEQFHQKYLAKYKGAGMDDDLTL
;
A
#
# COMPACT_ATOMS: atom_id res chain seq x y z
N VAL A 1 -10.06 18.89 16.88
CA VAL A 1 -9.81 17.89 15.82
C VAL A 1 -8.40 18.10 15.32
N SER A 2 -7.54 17.08 15.41
CA SER A 2 -6.14 17.18 14.98
C SER A 2 -6.01 17.11 13.46
N VAL A 3 -4.81 17.33 12.91
CA VAL A 3 -4.57 17.20 11.46
C VAL A 3 -4.75 15.76 11.01
N GLU A 4 -4.41 14.79 11.87
CA GLU A 4 -4.56 13.36 11.63
C GLU A 4 -6.03 12.95 11.58
N THR A 5 -6.86 13.40 12.54
CA THR A 5 -8.31 13.13 12.51
C THR A 5 -9.00 13.80 11.31
N TRP A 6 -8.58 15.01 10.96
CA TRP A 6 -9.10 15.69 9.76
C TRP A 6 -8.69 14.95 8.47
N ALA A 7 -7.44 14.49 8.37
CA ALA A 7 -6.95 13.69 7.26
C ALA A 7 -7.65 12.33 7.14
N ALA A 8 -7.87 11.65 8.26
CA ALA A 8 -8.57 10.36 8.29
C ALA A 8 -10.02 10.48 7.82
N ALA A 9 -10.76 11.48 8.33
CA ALA A 9 -12.11 11.76 7.86
C ALA A 9 -12.12 12.15 6.37
N SER A 10 -11.17 12.97 5.91
CA SER A 10 -11.03 13.33 4.48
C SER A 10 -10.79 12.10 3.60
N ALA A 11 -9.95 11.18 4.08
CA ALA A 11 -9.64 9.93 3.39
C ALA A 11 -10.88 9.04 3.28
N GLU A 12 -11.60 8.78 4.36
CA GLU A 12 -12.83 7.97 4.29
C GLU A 12 -13.89 8.62 3.38
N LEU A 13 -14.11 9.94 3.51
CA LEU A 13 -15.08 10.67 2.69
C LEU A 13 -14.75 10.62 1.19
N SER A 14 -13.47 10.75 0.81
CA SER A 14 -13.06 10.62 -0.60
C SER A 14 -13.31 9.23 -1.18
N GLY A 15 -13.45 8.19 -0.33
CA GLY A 15 -13.78 6.83 -0.75
C GLY A 15 -15.23 6.65 -1.18
N LEU A 16 -16.13 7.55 -0.78
CA LEU A 16 -17.55 7.49 -1.17
C LEU A 16 -17.79 7.89 -2.64
N GLY A 17 -16.86 8.65 -3.25
CA GLY A 17 -17.01 9.14 -4.61
C GLY A 17 -18.25 10.03 -4.81
N GLN A 18 -18.73 10.15 -6.06
CA GLN A 18 -19.90 10.97 -6.39
C GLN A 18 -21.24 10.40 -5.87
N SER A 19 -21.26 9.16 -5.39
CA SER A 19 -22.46 8.43 -4.98
C SER A 19 -22.67 8.38 -3.46
N GLY A 20 -21.85 9.12 -2.70
CA GLY A 20 -21.95 9.15 -1.23
C GLY A 20 -23.28 9.71 -0.75
N THR A 21 -24.02 8.93 0.04
CA THR A 21 -25.28 9.39 0.65
C THR A 21 -25.01 10.25 1.89
N PRO A 22 -25.93 11.17 2.25
CA PRO A 22 -25.81 11.96 3.48
C PRO A 22 -25.67 11.12 4.76
N GLN A 23 -26.29 9.94 4.80
CA GLN A 23 -26.16 9.01 5.92
C GLN A 23 -24.76 8.40 6.02
N GLN A 24 -24.17 7.96 4.91
CA GLN A 24 -22.78 7.46 4.91
C GLN A 24 -21.79 8.55 5.32
N VAL A 25 -22.02 9.78 4.89
CA VAL A 25 -21.21 10.93 5.33
C VAL A 25 -21.36 11.13 6.84
N ALA A 26 -22.58 11.13 7.38
CA ALA A 26 -22.82 11.28 8.81
C ALA A 26 -22.21 10.13 9.64
N GLU A 27 -22.26 8.90 9.15
CA GLU A 27 -21.61 7.75 9.79
C GLU A 27 -20.09 7.90 9.85
N ILE A 28 -19.45 8.26 8.73
CA ILE A 28 -18.00 8.49 8.68
C ILE A 28 -17.61 9.61 9.65
N LEU A 29 -18.29 10.75 9.60
CA LEU A 29 -18.02 11.87 10.51
C LEU A 29 -18.24 11.46 11.97
N GLY A 30 -19.28 10.68 12.25
CA GLY A 30 -19.59 10.17 13.58
C GLY A 30 -18.49 9.31 14.19
N LYS A 31 -17.83 8.46 13.39
CA LYS A 31 -16.65 7.67 13.83
C LYS A 31 -15.52 8.55 14.35
N HIS A 32 -15.37 9.74 13.79
CA HIS A 32 -14.35 10.72 14.16
C HIS A 32 -14.84 11.74 15.20
N GLY A 33 -16.01 11.52 15.80
CA GLY A 33 -16.60 12.42 16.80
C GLY A 33 -17.00 13.78 16.23
N MET A 34 -17.41 13.80 14.96
CA MET A 34 -17.86 14.99 14.23
C MET A 34 -19.28 14.84 13.69
N ASP A 35 -19.98 15.95 13.61
CA ASP A 35 -21.18 16.11 12.78
C ASP A 35 -20.84 16.97 11.55
N SER A 36 -21.79 17.16 10.64
CA SER A 36 -21.57 17.92 9.41
C SER A 36 -21.17 19.37 9.66
N ALA A 37 -21.75 20.03 10.67
CA ALA A 37 -21.44 21.44 10.97
C ALA A 37 -20.02 21.58 11.54
N LYS A 38 -19.64 20.67 12.44
CA LYS A 38 -18.29 20.58 13.00
C LYS A 38 -17.27 20.22 11.93
N TRP A 39 -17.62 19.34 10.99
CA TRP A 39 -16.78 19.01 9.84
C TRP A 39 -16.49 20.23 8.98
N GLU A 40 -17.50 21.00 8.59
CA GLU A 40 -17.31 22.20 7.77
C GLU A 40 -16.39 23.22 8.45
N ALA A 41 -16.60 23.48 9.74
CA ALA A 41 -15.77 24.40 10.51
C ALA A 41 -14.30 23.91 10.63
N VAL A 42 -14.11 22.61 10.90
CA VAL A 42 -12.79 21.97 10.98
C VAL A 42 -12.08 22.01 9.64
N ASN A 43 -12.78 21.65 8.56
CA ASN A 43 -12.23 21.59 7.21
C ASN A 43 -11.83 22.98 6.72
N ALA A 44 -12.68 23.99 6.91
CA ALA A 44 -12.36 25.37 6.58
C ALA A 44 -11.15 25.88 7.40
N GLY A 45 -11.12 25.60 8.70
CA GLY A 45 -10.03 26.02 9.59
C GLY A 45 -8.69 25.39 9.24
N TRP A 46 -8.66 24.09 8.91
CA TRP A 46 -7.43 23.42 8.50
C TRP A 46 -6.97 23.82 7.10
N GLN A 47 -7.89 24.00 6.14
CA GLN A 47 -7.52 24.52 4.81
C GLN A 47 -6.92 25.92 4.91
N ALA A 48 -7.49 26.82 5.72
CA ALA A 48 -6.94 28.16 5.93
C ALA A 48 -5.54 28.10 6.57
N LYS A 49 -5.33 27.23 7.55
CA LYS A 49 -4.00 27.00 8.17
C LYS A 49 -3.00 26.45 7.16
N MET A 50 -3.40 25.49 6.33
CA MET A 50 -2.54 24.90 5.31
C MET A 50 -2.16 25.91 4.23
N GLN A 51 -3.09 26.77 3.80
CA GLN A 51 -2.79 27.86 2.86
C GLN A 51 -1.80 28.88 3.42
N GLY A 52 -1.86 29.13 4.73
CA GLY A 52 -0.92 30.03 5.43
C GLY A 52 0.39 29.36 5.84
N ASP A 53 0.52 28.04 5.74
CA ASP A 53 1.72 27.30 6.14
C ASP A 53 2.76 27.30 5.02
N THR A 54 3.74 28.19 5.14
CA THR A 54 4.85 28.30 4.19
C THR A 54 5.91 27.21 4.37
N THR A 55 5.85 26.44 5.46
CA THR A 55 6.81 25.36 5.75
C THR A 55 6.41 24.02 5.15
N GLY A 56 5.13 23.86 4.77
CA GLY A 56 4.57 22.61 4.26
C GLY A 56 4.35 21.55 5.34
N ALA A 57 4.64 21.81 6.62
CA ALA A 57 4.51 20.85 7.71
C ALA A 57 3.09 20.30 7.86
N ILE A 58 2.06 21.14 7.66
CA ILE A 58 0.65 20.72 7.71
C ILE A 58 0.31 19.84 6.52
N ALA A 59 0.78 20.20 5.31
CA ALA A 59 0.57 19.40 4.11
C ALA A 59 1.22 18.02 4.22
N THR A 60 2.45 17.94 4.75
CA THR A 60 3.15 16.68 5.01
C THR A 60 2.38 15.79 5.99
N LYS A 61 2.04 16.31 7.18
CA LYS A 61 1.30 15.54 8.19
C LYS A 61 -0.09 15.10 7.71
N PHE A 62 -0.77 15.96 6.96
CA PHE A 62 -2.04 15.61 6.33
C PHE A 62 -1.86 14.47 5.34
N GLY A 63 -0.88 14.57 4.43
CA GLY A 63 -0.60 13.54 3.43
C GLY A 63 -0.28 12.18 4.06
N GLU A 64 0.57 12.17 5.09
CA GLU A 64 0.93 10.97 5.85
C GLU A 64 -0.31 10.31 6.48
N ALA A 65 -1.10 11.08 7.24
CA ALA A 65 -2.28 10.56 7.92
C ALA A 65 -3.42 10.18 6.96
N PHE A 66 -3.60 10.92 5.86
CA PHE A 66 -4.58 10.62 4.81
C PHE A 66 -4.25 9.28 4.15
N THR A 67 -2.98 9.08 3.82
CA THR A 67 -2.48 7.87 3.17
C THR A 67 -2.60 6.67 4.11
N ALA A 68 -2.16 6.82 5.36
CA ALA A 68 -2.32 5.79 6.40
C ALA A 68 -3.80 5.38 6.60
N SER A 69 -4.73 6.34 6.54
CA SER A 69 -6.17 6.07 6.71
C SER A 69 -6.81 5.37 5.52
N LYS A 70 -6.19 5.43 4.33
CA LYS A 70 -6.59 4.64 3.15
C LYS A 70 -6.10 3.20 3.22
N GLY A 71 -5.33 2.81 4.24
CA GLY A 71 -4.62 1.53 4.26
C GLY A 71 -3.51 1.45 3.20
N VAL A 72 -3.19 2.59 2.58
CA VAL A 72 -2.01 2.76 1.74
C VAL A 72 -0.94 3.21 2.70
N ASP A 73 -0.19 2.27 3.26
CA ASP A 73 0.85 2.62 4.22
C ASP A 73 2.04 3.22 3.46
N ALA A 74 2.04 4.54 3.26
CA ALA A 74 3.19 5.20 2.63
C ALA A 74 4.34 5.46 3.61
N GLY A 75 4.18 5.16 4.91
CA GLY A 75 5.13 5.57 5.96
C GLY A 75 5.41 4.57 7.07
N GLY A 76 4.81 3.38 7.08
CA GLY A 76 5.23 2.28 7.96
C GLY A 76 6.71 1.93 7.75
N ALA A 77 7.36 1.40 8.79
CA ALA A 77 8.69 0.84 8.64
C ALA A 77 8.66 -0.20 7.52
N GLU A 78 9.63 -0.12 6.60
CA GLU A 78 9.77 -1.01 5.46
C GLU A 78 9.63 -2.48 5.94
N PRO A 79 8.54 -3.18 5.56
CA PRO A 79 8.25 -4.50 6.13
C PRO A 79 9.24 -5.55 5.62
N VAL A 80 9.79 -5.30 4.43
CA VAL A 80 10.84 -6.08 3.79
C VAL A 80 11.49 -5.22 2.71
N SER A 81 12.78 -5.45 2.41
CA SER A 81 13.48 -4.78 1.31
C SER A 81 12.71 -4.87 -0.01
N PHE A 82 12.71 -3.81 -0.83
CA PHE A 82 12.08 -3.84 -2.15
C PHE A 82 12.56 -5.01 -3.04
N GLU A 83 13.86 -5.31 -3.05
CA GLU A 83 14.43 -6.44 -3.80
C GLU A 83 13.79 -7.78 -3.38
N ARG A 84 13.65 -8.02 -2.08
CA ARG A 84 13.03 -9.24 -1.55
C ARG A 84 11.55 -9.33 -1.88
N PHE A 85 10.82 -8.22 -1.84
CA PHE A 85 9.42 -8.19 -2.29
C PHE A 85 9.32 -8.61 -3.76
N VAL A 86 10.16 -8.04 -4.64
CA VAL A 86 10.20 -8.40 -6.06
C VAL A 86 10.65 -9.85 -6.27
N GLU A 87 11.64 -10.36 -5.52
CA GLU A 87 12.05 -11.76 -5.57
C GLU A 87 10.88 -12.71 -5.33
N VAL A 88 10.13 -12.50 -4.24
CA VAL A 88 9.00 -13.36 -3.87
C VAL A 88 7.87 -13.24 -4.87
N MET A 89 7.59 -12.05 -5.38
CA MET A 89 6.59 -11.83 -6.42
C MET A 89 6.95 -12.59 -7.71
N THR A 90 8.20 -12.46 -8.17
CA THR A 90 8.68 -13.12 -9.39
C THR A 90 8.77 -14.65 -9.24
N ALA A 91 9.10 -15.14 -8.05
CA ALA A 91 9.09 -16.57 -7.76
C ALA A 91 7.68 -17.16 -7.88
N GLN A 92 6.67 -16.49 -7.31
CA GLN A 92 5.26 -16.90 -7.43
C GLN A 92 4.80 -16.92 -8.89
N GLU A 93 5.17 -15.92 -9.69
CA GLU A 93 4.90 -15.89 -11.14
C GLU A 93 5.51 -17.12 -11.84
N ALA A 94 6.78 -17.42 -11.56
CA ALA A 94 7.48 -18.55 -12.16
C ALA A 94 6.88 -19.90 -11.76
N TRP A 95 6.54 -20.08 -10.47
CA TRP A 95 5.92 -21.31 -9.96
C TRP A 95 4.51 -21.52 -10.51
N ALA A 96 3.70 -20.45 -10.58
CA ALA A 96 2.38 -20.51 -11.17
C ALA A 96 2.45 -20.90 -12.65
N ALA A 97 3.41 -20.35 -13.40
CA ALA A 97 3.64 -20.72 -14.80
C ALA A 97 4.08 -22.19 -14.97
N GLN A 98 4.68 -22.79 -13.94
CA GLN A 98 5.09 -24.20 -13.90
C GLN A 98 4.01 -25.12 -13.30
N GLY A 99 2.85 -24.58 -12.91
CA GLY A 99 1.76 -25.37 -12.31
C GLY A 99 2.03 -25.85 -10.87
N MET A 100 3.00 -25.25 -10.17
CA MET A 100 3.33 -25.61 -8.79
C MET A 100 2.34 -25.01 -7.78
N ASP A 101 2.25 -25.61 -6.60
CA ASP A 101 1.51 -25.03 -5.47
C ASP A 101 2.28 -23.83 -4.89
N VAL A 102 1.85 -22.64 -5.28
CA VAL A 102 2.46 -21.37 -4.87
C VAL A 102 2.46 -21.18 -3.34
N ASN A 103 1.40 -21.60 -2.64
CA ASN A 103 1.33 -21.43 -1.19
C ASN A 103 2.30 -22.36 -0.47
N ALA A 104 2.42 -23.60 -0.94
CA ALA A 104 3.42 -24.54 -0.42
C ALA A 104 4.85 -24.04 -0.68
N GLN A 105 5.11 -23.50 -1.88
CA GLN A 105 6.43 -22.97 -2.25
C GLN A 105 6.82 -21.71 -1.47
N LEU A 106 5.88 -20.80 -1.21
CA LEU A 106 6.10 -19.63 -0.34
C LEU A 106 6.61 -20.05 1.05
N SER A 107 5.98 -21.06 1.64
CA SER A 107 6.38 -21.59 2.94
C SER A 107 7.74 -22.29 2.86
N SER A 108 7.95 -23.17 1.87
CA SER A 108 9.17 -23.98 1.76
C SER A 108 10.43 -23.17 1.40
N VAL A 109 10.31 -22.18 0.51
CA VAL A 109 11.47 -21.46 -0.04
C VAL A 109 11.77 -20.19 0.74
N PHE A 110 10.73 -19.52 1.25
CA PHE A 110 10.86 -18.21 1.89
C PHE A 110 10.45 -18.18 3.35
N GLY A 111 9.87 -19.25 3.89
CA GLY A 111 9.44 -19.31 5.28
C GLY A 111 8.31 -18.33 5.60
N ILE A 112 7.50 -17.97 4.60
CA ILE A 112 6.38 -17.03 4.75
C ILE A 112 5.07 -17.66 4.27
N ASP A 113 3.96 -17.08 4.69
CA ASP A 113 2.63 -17.42 4.18
C ASP A 113 2.08 -16.33 3.25
N ALA A 114 0.92 -16.62 2.64
CA ALA A 114 0.24 -15.69 1.74
C ALA A 114 -0.22 -14.40 2.45
N GLY A 115 -0.52 -14.47 3.76
CA GLY A 115 -0.91 -13.30 4.55
C GLY A 115 0.24 -12.31 4.72
N THR A 116 1.43 -12.83 5.02
CA THR A 116 2.68 -12.07 5.14
C THR A 116 3.02 -11.38 3.81
N TYR A 117 2.97 -12.12 2.70
CA TYR A 117 3.19 -11.53 1.38
C TYR A 117 2.12 -10.48 1.02
N GLY A 118 0.85 -10.73 1.36
CA GLY A 118 -0.23 -9.78 1.18
C GLY A 118 0.02 -8.44 1.88
N ALA A 119 0.55 -8.48 3.10
CA ALA A 119 0.94 -7.27 3.84
C ALA A 119 2.07 -6.49 3.14
N TRP A 120 3.09 -7.19 2.61
CA TRP A 120 4.16 -6.55 1.83
C TRP A 120 3.64 -5.90 0.55
N SER A 121 2.74 -6.58 -0.16
CA SER A 121 2.11 -6.07 -1.38
C SER A 121 1.30 -4.80 -1.14
N GLY A 122 0.59 -4.71 0.00
CA GLY A 122 -0.13 -3.49 0.40
C GLY A 122 0.78 -2.28 0.61
N TYR A 123 2.02 -2.49 1.09
CA TYR A 123 3.02 -1.43 1.27
C TYR A 123 3.69 -1.03 -0.06
N TRP A 124 4.13 -2.00 -0.86
CA TRP A 124 4.97 -1.75 -2.04
C TRP A 124 4.18 -1.40 -3.31
N SER A 125 3.01 -2.00 -3.53
CA SER A 125 2.25 -1.81 -4.78
C SER A 125 1.87 -0.35 -5.07
N PRO A 126 1.39 0.44 -4.09
CA PRO A 126 1.09 1.86 -4.32
C PRO A 126 2.32 2.70 -4.67
N LYS A 127 3.49 2.36 -4.10
CA LYS A 127 4.76 3.05 -4.35
C LYS A 127 5.28 2.78 -5.75
N MET A 128 5.17 1.54 -6.24
CA MET A 128 5.53 1.21 -7.63
C MET A 128 4.68 1.95 -8.67
N GLY A 129 3.42 2.30 -8.33
CA GLY A 129 2.55 3.08 -9.22
C GLY A 129 2.90 4.57 -9.32
N THR A 130 3.76 5.08 -8.44
CA THR A 130 4.05 6.52 -8.32
C THR A 130 5.54 6.87 -8.37
N ASP A 131 6.43 5.90 -8.10
CA ASP A 131 7.89 6.08 -8.08
C ASP A 131 8.58 5.43 -9.30
N MET A 132 9.03 6.26 -10.23
CA MET A 132 9.72 5.83 -11.45
C MET A 132 11.10 5.19 -11.20
N ALA A 133 11.74 5.46 -10.06
CA ALA A 133 13.00 4.81 -9.70
C ALA A 133 12.76 3.37 -9.22
N LEU A 134 11.64 3.11 -8.53
CA LEU A 134 11.24 1.75 -8.17
C LEU A 134 10.84 0.92 -9.40
N ILE A 135 10.21 1.53 -10.41
CA ILE A 135 9.89 0.84 -11.68
C ILE A 135 11.16 0.32 -12.37
N ARG A 136 12.23 1.12 -12.43
CA ARG A 136 13.51 0.66 -13.01
C ARG A 136 14.15 -0.48 -12.20
N GLN A 137 14.12 -0.37 -10.87
CA GLN A 137 14.64 -1.42 -9.99
C GLN A 137 13.81 -2.72 -10.11
N TYR A 138 12.49 -2.59 -10.25
CA TYR A 138 11.58 -3.70 -10.48
C TYR A 138 11.99 -4.49 -11.72
N GLU A 139 12.22 -3.84 -12.86
CA GLU A 139 12.60 -4.53 -14.11
C GLU A 139 13.91 -5.32 -13.94
N GLN A 140 14.91 -4.72 -13.28
CA GLN A 140 16.18 -5.35 -13.02
C GLN A 140 16.05 -6.59 -12.12
N PHE A 141 15.36 -6.46 -10.99
CA PHE A 141 15.18 -7.56 -10.04
C PHE A 141 14.26 -8.66 -10.61
N HIS A 142 13.20 -8.28 -11.31
CA HIS A 142 12.29 -9.21 -11.97
C HIS A 142 13.05 -10.08 -12.98
N GLN A 143 13.84 -9.50 -13.88
CA GLN A 143 14.64 -10.29 -14.82
C GLN A 143 15.63 -11.24 -14.12
N LYS A 144 16.34 -10.75 -13.10
CA LYS A 144 17.29 -11.55 -12.30
C LYS A 144 16.61 -12.77 -11.67
N TYR A 145 15.49 -12.57 -10.99
CA TYR A 145 14.82 -13.65 -10.26
C TYR A 145 13.96 -14.55 -11.14
N LEU A 146 13.44 -14.03 -12.25
CA LEU A 146 12.70 -14.84 -13.21
C LEU A 146 13.63 -15.90 -13.82
N ALA A 147 14.87 -15.54 -14.14
CA ALA A 147 15.88 -16.48 -14.60
C ALA A 147 16.18 -17.56 -13.54
N LYS A 148 16.32 -17.18 -12.27
CA LYS A 148 16.55 -18.10 -11.15
C LYS A 148 15.43 -19.13 -10.99
N TYR A 149 14.17 -18.69 -10.95
CA TYR A 149 13.04 -19.57 -10.63
C TYR A 149 12.42 -20.27 -11.84
N LYS A 150 12.70 -19.83 -13.07
CA LYS A 150 12.42 -20.62 -14.29
C LYS A 150 13.39 -21.80 -14.47
N GLY A 151 14.65 -21.66 -14.05
CA GLY A 151 15.64 -22.75 -14.14
C GLY A 151 15.45 -23.85 -13.09
N ALA A 152 14.91 -23.50 -11.91
CA ALA A 152 14.78 -24.43 -10.78
C ALA A 152 13.84 -25.62 -11.04
N GLY A 153 12.84 -25.50 -11.93
CA GLY A 153 11.98 -26.64 -12.30
C GLY A 153 12.54 -27.55 -13.39
N MET A 154 13.67 -27.20 -14.01
CA MET A 154 14.35 -28.06 -14.99
C MET A 154 15.42 -28.97 -14.35
N ASP A 155 15.99 -28.58 -13.20
CA ASP A 155 17.03 -29.38 -12.54
C ASP A 155 16.46 -30.59 -11.77
N ASP A 156 15.20 -30.55 -11.33
CA ASP A 156 14.54 -31.69 -10.64
C ASP A 156 14.12 -32.83 -11.59
N ASP A 157 14.07 -32.59 -12.90
CA ASP A 157 13.64 -33.57 -13.92
C ASP A 157 14.82 -34.34 -14.56
N LEU A 158 16.04 -34.17 -14.01
CA LEU A 158 17.24 -34.91 -14.39
C LEU A 158 17.77 -35.76 -13.23
N THR A 159 16.98 -36.76 -12.83
CA THR A 159 17.55 -37.95 -12.15
C THR A 159 17.21 -39.21 -12.96
N LEU A 160 18.27 -39.89 -13.42
CA LEU A 160 18.26 -41.18 -14.11
C LEU A 160 17.87 -42.33 -13.17
#